data_AF-A0A7R9MU34-F1
#
_entry.id   AF-A0A7R9MU34-F1
#
_cell.length_a   1.000
_cell.length_b   1.000
_cell.length_c   1.000
_cell.angle_alpha   90.00
_cell.angle_beta   90.00
_cell.angle_gamma   90.00
#
_symmetry.space_group_name_H-M   'P 1'
#
loop_
_entity.id
_entity.type
_entity.pdbx_description
1 polymer ?
#
loop_
_entity_poly.entity_id
_entity_poly.type
_entity_poly.pdbx_seq_one_letter_code
_entity_poly.pdbx_strand_id
1 'polypeptide(L)'
;MANLFQGSIRLQNTPCNTDIGDAGTCLAETDCRSRGGTGSGQCGRSGLTCCTFKFTCSGKTSSNETLFVNPSYPLGENGTNTCQVTIQNAPDVCQLRLDLEEFSLSPPDEYGRCTKDSFMVRTTVGERLPMLCGENKGQHLYVDMGRGSGNPVVLSVITNDIDFSRKWKIKISLIPCNNYVMAPSGCL
;
A
#
# COMPACT_ATOMS: atom_id res chain seq x y z
N MET A 1 23.93 9.70 -46.34
CA MET A 1 24.25 8.64 -45.37
C MET A 1 24.79 9.37 -44.14
N ALA A 2 24.18 9.38 -42.95
CA ALA A 2 23.43 8.34 -42.26
C ALA A 2 22.14 8.83 -41.56
N ASN A 3 21.26 7.85 -41.35
CA ASN A 3 19.93 7.79 -40.71
C ASN A 3 19.82 8.49 -39.34
N LEU A 4 18.76 9.27 -39.08
CA LEU A 4 17.44 8.90 -38.53
C LEU A 4 17.45 8.32 -37.10
N PHE A 5 16.67 9.00 -36.24
CA PHE A 5 15.92 8.58 -35.03
C PHE A 5 16.16 9.48 -33.82
N GLN A 6 15.64 10.72 -33.84
CA GLN A 6 15.21 11.37 -32.59
C GLN A 6 13.94 10.65 -32.12
N GLY A 7 14.13 9.47 -31.53
CA GLY A 7 13.06 8.73 -30.88
C GLY A 7 12.53 9.55 -29.71
N SER A 8 11.28 9.98 -29.81
CA SER A 8 10.52 10.53 -28.69
C SER A 8 10.49 9.50 -27.57
N ILE A 9 11.35 9.68 -26.56
CA ILE A 9 11.32 8.89 -25.32
C ILE A 9 9.90 8.99 -24.74
N ARG A 10 9.17 7.87 -24.76
CA ARG A 10 7.84 7.76 -24.17
C ARG A 10 8.01 7.64 -22.67
N LEU A 11 7.87 8.75 -21.95
CA LEU A 11 7.94 8.78 -20.49
C LEU A 11 6.63 8.34 -19.82
N GLN A 12 5.53 8.25 -20.56
CA GLN A 12 4.29 7.71 -20.02
C GLN A 12 4.46 6.23 -19.66
N ASN A 13 3.92 5.83 -18.50
CA ASN A 13 4.08 4.52 -17.88
C ASN A 13 5.51 4.18 -17.43
N THR A 14 6.34 5.20 -17.16
CA THR A 14 7.67 4.99 -16.55
C THR A 14 7.66 5.31 -15.05
N PRO A 15 8.52 4.68 -14.24
CA PRO A 15 8.67 5.04 -12.82
C PRO A 15 9.10 6.50 -12.66
N CYS A 16 8.61 7.14 -11.61
CA CYS A 16 8.99 8.49 -11.22
C CYS A 16 8.90 8.64 -9.70
N ASN A 17 9.42 9.75 -9.18
CA ASN A 17 9.22 10.14 -7.79
C ASN A 17 8.40 11.42 -7.73
N THR A 18 7.47 11.48 -6.80
CA THR A 18 6.71 12.69 -6.44
C THR A 18 7.61 13.73 -5.78
N ASP A 19 7.09 14.95 -5.56
CA ASP A 19 7.84 16.04 -4.91
C ASP A 19 8.24 15.70 -3.46
N ILE A 20 7.51 14.77 -2.82
CA ILE A 20 7.80 14.27 -1.46
C ILE A 20 8.59 12.96 -1.46
N GLY A 21 9.04 12.48 -2.62
CA GLY A 21 9.89 11.29 -2.76
C GLY A 21 9.15 9.95 -2.83
N ASP A 22 7.81 9.94 -2.81
CA ASP A 22 7.06 8.70 -3.03
C ASP A 22 7.20 8.22 -4.47
N ALA A 23 7.38 6.92 -4.64
CA ALA A 23 7.39 6.28 -5.95
C ALA A 23 6.01 6.37 -6.61
N GLY A 24 6.00 6.66 -7.89
CA GLY A 24 4.80 6.73 -8.71
C GLY A 24 5.04 6.29 -10.14
N THR A 25 4.00 6.42 -10.96
CA THR A 25 4.06 6.17 -12.40
C THR A 25 3.77 7.45 -13.15
N CYS A 26 4.61 7.76 -14.13
CA CYS A 26 4.45 8.93 -14.96
C CYS A 26 3.24 8.75 -15.89
N LEU A 27 2.16 9.50 -15.66
CA LEU A 27 0.90 9.38 -16.40
C LEU A 27 0.42 10.75 -16.87
N ALA A 28 -0.42 10.77 -17.90
CA ALA A 28 -1.21 11.97 -18.18
C ALA A 28 -2.08 12.30 -16.97
N GLU A 29 -2.24 13.58 -16.65
CA GLU A 29 -2.99 13.98 -15.45
C GLU A 29 -4.44 13.46 -15.47
N THR A 30 -5.07 13.42 -16.65
CA THR A 30 -6.40 12.83 -16.86
C THR A 30 -6.44 11.33 -16.59
N ASP A 31 -5.41 10.59 -17.00
CA ASP A 31 -5.28 9.15 -16.78
C ASP A 31 -5.05 8.85 -15.29
N CYS A 32 -4.25 9.69 -14.63
CA CYS A 32 -4.00 9.58 -13.20
C CYS A 32 -5.30 9.71 -12.41
N ARG A 33 -6.07 10.79 -12.65
CA ARG A 33 -7.33 11.05 -11.97
C ARG A 33 -8.42 10.02 -12.28
N SER A 34 -8.54 9.60 -13.55
CA SER A 34 -9.55 8.61 -13.94
C SER A 34 -9.34 7.23 -13.30
N ARG A 35 -8.09 6.90 -12.97
CA ARG A 35 -7.72 5.69 -12.22
C ARG A 35 -7.75 5.88 -10.69
N GLY A 36 -8.22 7.03 -10.21
CA GLY A 36 -8.28 7.35 -8.77
C GLY A 36 -6.93 7.68 -8.14
N GLY A 37 -5.90 7.95 -8.94
CA GLY A 37 -4.59 8.38 -8.47
C GLY A 37 -4.52 9.88 -8.24
N THR A 38 -3.49 10.30 -7.51
CA THR A 38 -3.14 11.70 -7.26
C THR A 38 -1.80 12.00 -7.91
N GLY A 39 -1.76 13.03 -8.77
CA GLY A 39 -0.54 13.53 -9.39
C GLY A 39 0.23 14.44 -8.43
N SER A 40 1.54 14.25 -8.33
CA SER A 40 2.47 15.18 -7.67
C SER A 40 3.76 15.24 -8.47
N GLY A 41 4.29 16.43 -8.70
CA GLY A 41 5.45 16.65 -9.55
C GLY A 41 5.18 16.39 -11.04
N GLN A 42 6.02 16.99 -11.87
CA GLN A 42 6.03 16.79 -13.31
C GLN A 42 7.07 15.72 -13.67
N CYS A 43 6.70 14.80 -14.55
CA CYS A 43 7.62 13.79 -15.06
C CYS A 43 7.74 13.94 -16.58
N GLY A 44 8.92 14.30 -17.09
CA GLY A 44 9.13 14.46 -18.52
C GLY A 44 8.55 15.74 -19.12
N ARG A 45 7.71 15.61 -20.16
CA ARG A 45 7.15 16.75 -20.93
C ARG A 45 5.94 17.38 -20.23
N SER A 46 5.49 18.54 -20.72
CA SER A 46 4.26 19.19 -20.26
C SER A 46 3.04 18.28 -20.40
N GLY A 47 2.26 18.12 -19.32
CA GLY A 47 1.01 17.34 -19.30
C GLY A 47 1.12 15.96 -18.65
N LEU A 48 2.32 15.52 -18.27
CA LEU A 48 2.54 14.30 -17.48
C LEU A 48 2.83 14.65 -16.01
N THR A 49 2.31 13.85 -15.09
CA THR A 49 2.52 13.98 -13.64
C THR A 49 2.96 12.66 -13.03
N CYS A 50 3.73 12.70 -11.94
CA CYS A 50 4.03 11.50 -11.21
C CYS A 50 2.79 11.07 -10.40
N CYS A 51 2.09 10.06 -10.90
CA CYS A 51 0.85 9.59 -10.33
C CYS A 51 1.10 8.56 -9.24
N THR A 52 0.45 8.74 -8.09
CA THR A 52 0.46 7.78 -6.99
C THR A 52 -0.96 7.31 -6.68
N PHE A 53 -1.11 6.03 -6.38
CA PHE A 53 -2.39 5.44 -5.99
C PHE A 53 -2.38 5.26 -4.48
N LYS A 54 -3.02 6.19 -3.78
CA LYS A 54 -3.13 6.18 -2.32
C LYS A 54 -4.58 6.06 -1.93
N PHE A 55 -4.85 5.34 -0.85
CA PHE A 55 -6.17 5.22 -0.27
C PHE A 55 -6.06 5.11 1.24
N THR A 56 -7.14 5.45 1.93
CA THR A 56 -7.21 5.49 3.38
C THR A 56 -8.55 4.92 3.85
N CYS A 57 -8.89 5.10 5.13
CA CYS A 57 -10.02 4.51 5.83
C CYS A 57 -11.31 4.45 5.00
N SER A 58 -12.03 3.33 5.12
CA SER A 58 -13.21 2.94 4.33
C SER A 58 -12.94 2.71 2.84
N GLY A 59 -11.71 2.91 2.38
CA GLY A 59 -11.30 2.69 1.00
C GLY A 59 -11.33 1.22 0.58
N LYS A 60 -11.56 1.01 -0.71
CA LYS A 60 -11.52 -0.31 -1.34
C LYS A 60 -10.63 -0.26 -2.57
N THR A 61 -9.82 -1.29 -2.78
CA THR A 61 -8.99 -1.41 -3.99
C THR A 61 -8.96 -2.86 -4.48
N SER A 62 -8.90 -3.03 -5.79
CA SER A 62 -8.51 -4.27 -6.48
C SER A 62 -7.28 -4.05 -7.36
N SER A 63 -6.63 -2.89 -7.22
CA SER A 63 -5.52 -2.47 -8.07
C SER A 63 -4.17 -2.79 -7.44
N ASN A 64 -3.22 -3.20 -8.28
CA ASN A 64 -1.86 -3.45 -7.84
C ASN A 64 -1.13 -2.13 -7.51
N GLU A 65 -0.14 -2.21 -6.62
CA GLU A 65 0.73 -1.11 -6.21
C GLU A 65 0.00 0.10 -5.62
N THR A 66 -1.01 -0.17 -4.79
CA THR A 66 -1.73 0.87 -4.05
C THR A 66 -1.10 1.05 -2.66
N LEU A 67 -1.00 2.29 -2.20
CA LEU A 67 -0.48 2.67 -0.87
C LEU A 67 -1.64 2.87 0.11
N PHE A 68 -1.73 2.05 1.16
CA PHE A 68 -2.60 2.32 2.29
C PHE A 68 -1.90 3.28 3.27
N VAL A 69 -2.47 4.47 3.43
CA VAL A 69 -1.89 5.55 4.25
C VAL A 69 -2.86 6.04 5.32
N ASN A 70 -2.32 6.68 6.36
CA ASN A 70 -3.14 7.37 7.34
C ASN A 70 -3.89 8.56 6.69
N PRO A 71 -5.09 8.94 7.16
CA PRO A 71 -5.91 10.00 6.57
C PRO A 71 -5.20 11.33 6.35
N SER A 72 -4.27 11.69 7.23
CA SER A 72 -3.51 12.94 7.16
C SER A 72 -2.17 12.83 6.45
N TYR A 73 -1.84 11.69 5.83
CA TYR A 73 -0.57 11.50 5.13
C TYR A 73 -0.32 12.62 4.09
N PRO A 74 0.90 13.22 4.03
CA PRO A 74 2.17 12.78 4.62
C PRO A 74 2.42 13.23 6.07
N LEU A 75 1.43 13.82 6.74
CA LEU A 75 1.51 14.16 8.17
C LEU A 75 1.12 12.96 9.03
N GLY A 76 1.54 12.97 10.29
CA GLY A 76 1.04 12.03 11.29
C GLY A 76 -0.32 12.46 11.83
N GLU A 77 -1.00 11.55 12.53
CA GLU A 77 -2.26 11.84 13.22
C GLU A 77 -2.28 11.32 14.66
N ASN A 78 -3.09 11.94 15.50
CA ASN A 78 -3.27 11.58 16.91
C ASN A 78 -4.74 11.26 17.18
N GLY A 79 -4.99 10.58 18.30
CA GLY A 79 -6.33 10.29 18.80
C GLY A 79 -6.76 8.85 18.57
N THR A 80 -8.02 8.59 18.90
CA THR A 80 -8.64 7.26 18.82
C THR A 80 -9.41 7.13 17.52
N ASN A 81 -9.07 6.11 16.72
CA ASN A 81 -9.74 5.85 15.45
C ASN A 81 -9.68 4.36 15.08
N THR A 82 -10.65 3.91 14.28
CA THR A 82 -10.60 2.63 13.58
C THR A 82 -10.56 2.90 12.09
N CYS A 83 -9.39 2.69 11.49
CA CYS A 83 -9.16 2.85 10.07
C CYS A 83 -9.11 1.49 9.40
N GLN A 84 -10.05 1.18 8.52
CA GLN A 84 -10.08 -0.09 7.79
C GLN A 84 -10.04 0.14 6.29
N VAL A 85 -9.34 -0.72 5.58
CA VAL A 85 -9.38 -0.77 4.12
C VAL A 85 -9.63 -2.18 3.64
N THR A 86 -10.30 -2.30 2.49
CA THR A 86 -10.65 -3.59 1.89
C THR A 86 -9.90 -3.80 0.58
N ILE A 87 -9.13 -4.87 0.50
CA ILE A 87 -8.51 -5.32 -0.74
C ILE A 87 -9.45 -6.38 -1.31
N GLN A 88 -10.12 -6.03 -2.41
CA GLN A 88 -11.01 -6.92 -3.13
C GLN A 88 -10.19 -7.97 -3.88
N ASN A 89 -10.76 -9.16 -4.01
CA ASN A 89 -10.16 -10.19 -4.84
C ASN A 89 -10.05 -9.68 -6.30
N ALA A 90 -8.93 -9.97 -6.93
CA ALA A 90 -8.69 -9.72 -8.35
C ALA A 90 -8.40 -11.06 -9.06
N PRO A 91 -8.82 -11.22 -10.33
CA PRO A 91 -8.56 -12.45 -11.08
C PRO A 91 -7.08 -12.83 -11.07
N ASP A 92 -6.82 -14.13 -10.86
CA ASP A 92 -5.48 -14.71 -10.83
C ASP A 92 -4.55 -14.20 -9.72
N VAL A 93 -5.07 -13.51 -8.69
CA VAL A 93 -4.28 -13.11 -7.51
C VAL A 93 -4.49 -14.11 -6.38
N CYS A 94 -3.39 -14.64 -5.84
CA CYS A 94 -3.43 -15.61 -4.74
C CYS A 94 -2.84 -15.08 -3.43
N GLN A 95 -2.00 -14.05 -3.49
CA GLN A 95 -1.28 -13.57 -2.31
C GLN A 95 -1.09 -12.05 -2.38
N LEU A 96 -1.11 -11.40 -1.22
CA LEU A 96 -0.64 -10.03 -1.07
C LEU A 96 0.75 -10.04 -0.47
N ARG A 97 1.59 -9.11 -0.92
CA ARG A 97 2.75 -8.67 -0.17
C ARG A 97 2.47 -7.25 0.35
N LEU A 98 2.59 -7.08 1.65
CA LEU A 98 2.45 -5.81 2.34
C LEU A 98 3.85 -5.34 2.73
N ASP A 99 4.35 -4.26 2.13
CA ASP A 99 5.63 -3.66 2.53
C ASP A 99 5.36 -2.42 3.40
N LEU A 100 5.91 -2.41 4.62
CA LEU A 100 5.73 -1.33 5.60
C LEU A 100 6.76 -0.21 5.35
N GLU A 101 6.51 0.61 4.33
CA GLU A 101 7.45 1.68 3.92
C GLU A 101 7.59 2.79 4.98
N GLU A 102 6.49 3.11 5.66
CA GLU A 102 6.46 3.86 6.91
C GLU A 102 5.49 3.15 7.86
N PHE A 103 5.87 2.95 9.12
CA PHE A 103 4.99 2.32 10.10
C PHE A 103 5.44 2.64 11.52
N SER A 104 4.72 3.57 12.14
CA SER A 104 4.90 4.02 13.52
C SER A 104 3.53 4.09 14.19
N LEU A 105 3.29 3.17 15.12
CA LEU A 105 2.14 3.14 16.02
C LEU A 105 2.64 3.20 17.47
N SER A 106 1.75 3.42 18.44
CA SER A 106 2.11 3.34 19.86
C SER A 106 2.85 2.02 20.15
N PRO A 107 3.92 2.05 20.98
CA PRO A 107 4.67 0.86 21.33
C PRO A 107 3.80 -0.17 22.08
N PRO A 108 4.22 -1.45 22.10
CA PRO A 108 3.56 -2.48 22.90
C PRO A 108 3.69 -2.20 24.40
N ASP A 109 2.87 -2.87 25.20
CA ASP A 109 3.03 -2.89 26.66
C ASP A 109 4.27 -3.69 27.12
N GLU A 110 4.49 -3.74 28.43
CA GLU A 110 5.63 -4.44 29.06
C GLU A 110 5.68 -5.96 28.76
N TYR A 111 4.58 -6.55 28.27
CA TYR A 111 4.49 -7.96 27.87
C TYR A 111 4.57 -8.16 26.34
N GLY A 112 4.85 -7.10 25.58
CA GLY A 112 4.92 -7.16 24.12
C GLY A 112 3.56 -7.16 23.43
N ARG A 113 2.48 -6.74 24.11
CA ARG A 113 1.12 -6.75 23.54
C ARG A 113 0.73 -5.38 22.99
N CYS A 114 0.12 -5.39 21.82
CA CYS A 114 -0.40 -4.21 21.14
C CYS A 114 -1.77 -3.78 21.69
N THR A 115 -1.78 -3.25 22.93
CA THR A 115 -3.02 -2.93 23.66
C THR A 115 -3.58 -1.54 23.34
N LYS A 116 -2.71 -0.58 23.02
CA LYS A 116 -3.10 0.80 22.70
C LYS A 116 -3.41 0.97 21.22
N ASP A 117 -2.44 0.65 20.38
CA ASP A 117 -2.59 0.68 18.93
C ASP A 117 -2.30 -0.71 18.36
N SER A 118 -2.96 -1.04 17.25
CA SER A 118 -2.74 -2.30 16.56
C SER A 118 -3.01 -2.18 15.06
N PHE A 119 -2.17 -2.84 14.28
CA PHE A 119 -2.43 -3.20 12.91
C PHE A 119 -2.77 -4.69 12.85
N MET A 120 -3.85 -5.01 12.14
CA MET A 120 -4.33 -6.38 11.96
C MET A 120 -4.71 -6.62 10.51
N VAL A 121 -4.45 -7.84 10.06
CA VAL A 121 -4.88 -8.34 8.76
C VAL A 121 -5.91 -9.43 8.99
N ARG A 122 -7.09 -9.28 8.36
CA ARG A 122 -8.14 -10.29 8.35
C ARG A 122 -8.27 -10.89 6.96
N THR A 123 -8.11 -12.21 6.88
CA THR A 123 -8.32 -13.03 5.69
C THR A 123 -9.25 -14.20 6.02
N THR A 124 -9.94 -14.74 5.04
CA THR A 124 -10.92 -15.83 5.23
C THR A 124 -10.31 -17.22 5.15
N VAL A 125 -9.01 -17.34 4.83
CA VAL A 125 -8.32 -18.63 4.65
C VAL A 125 -7.84 -19.26 5.95
N GLY A 126 -8.18 -18.67 7.10
CA GLY A 126 -7.82 -19.20 8.43
C GLY A 126 -6.37 -18.97 8.84
N GLU A 127 -5.60 -18.25 8.03
CA GLU A 127 -4.24 -17.80 8.38
C GLU A 127 -4.28 -16.83 9.57
N ARG A 128 -3.41 -17.06 10.57
CA ARG A 128 -3.25 -16.18 11.73
C ARG A 128 -2.01 -15.32 11.53
N LEU A 129 -2.23 -14.10 11.07
CA LEU A 129 -1.19 -13.09 10.92
C LEU A 129 -0.91 -12.38 12.25
N PRO A 130 0.33 -11.93 12.51
CA PRO A 130 0.67 -11.23 13.74
C PRO A 130 -0.03 -9.87 13.81
N MET A 131 -0.38 -9.48 15.03
CA MET A 131 -0.78 -8.11 15.33
C MET A 131 0.47 -7.25 15.47
N LEU A 132 0.55 -6.13 14.76
CA LEU A 132 1.72 -5.24 14.78
C LEU A 132 1.41 -3.91 15.48
N CYS A 133 2.39 -3.38 16.21
CA CYS A 133 2.39 -2.04 16.80
C CYS A 133 3.86 -1.59 16.99
N GLY A 134 4.09 -0.36 17.45
CA GLY A 134 5.43 0.23 17.49
C GLY A 134 5.99 0.53 16.10
N GLU A 135 7.32 0.47 15.98
CA GLU A 135 8.07 0.74 14.76
C GLU A 135 8.30 -0.54 13.94
N ASN A 136 7.81 -0.58 12.70
CA ASN A 136 7.99 -1.74 11.81
C ASN A 136 8.41 -1.34 10.39
N LYS A 137 8.99 -0.14 10.24
CA LYS A 137 9.48 0.34 8.94
C LYS A 137 10.48 -0.64 8.32
N GLY A 138 10.29 -0.94 7.04
CA GLY A 138 11.15 -1.84 6.26
C GLY A 138 10.83 -3.33 6.41
N GLN A 139 9.86 -3.68 7.27
CA GLN A 139 9.33 -5.04 7.34
C GLN A 139 8.29 -5.29 6.25
N HIS A 140 7.97 -6.56 6.03
CA HIS A 140 6.91 -6.97 5.11
C HIS A 140 6.12 -8.16 5.66
N LEU A 141 4.92 -8.37 5.12
CA LEU A 141 4.06 -9.52 5.41
C LEU A 141 3.57 -10.13 4.10
N TYR A 142 3.50 -11.45 4.05
CA TYR A 142 2.73 -12.15 3.02
C TYR A 142 1.34 -12.52 3.57
N VAL A 143 0.32 -12.37 2.73
CA VAL A 143 -1.08 -12.66 3.10
C VAL A 143 -1.70 -13.55 2.05
N ASP A 144 -2.09 -14.76 2.44
CA ASP A 144 -2.80 -15.66 1.54
C ASP A 144 -4.26 -15.18 1.36
N MET A 145 -4.66 -15.03 0.08
CA MET A 145 -6.02 -14.62 -0.30
C MET A 145 -6.94 -15.81 -0.58
N GLY A 146 -6.38 -17.02 -0.70
CA GLY A 146 -7.06 -18.27 -0.99
C GLY A 146 -7.37 -18.42 -2.47
N ARG A 147 -6.91 -19.50 -3.07
CA ARG A 147 -7.20 -19.80 -4.47
C ARG A 147 -8.71 -19.97 -4.69
N GLY A 148 -9.30 -19.14 -5.55
CA GLY A 148 -10.73 -19.19 -5.85
C GLY A 148 -11.64 -18.67 -4.74
N SER A 149 -11.08 -18.12 -3.66
CA SER A 149 -11.85 -17.43 -2.62
C SER A 149 -12.36 -16.10 -3.17
N GLY A 150 -13.68 -15.89 -3.25
CA GLY A 150 -14.24 -14.57 -3.59
C GLY A 150 -14.11 -13.53 -2.47
N ASN A 151 -13.49 -13.90 -1.35
CA ASN A 151 -13.49 -13.06 -0.16
C ASN A 151 -12.38 -12.01 -0.19
N PRO A 152 -12.65 -10.80 0.32
CA PRO A 152 -11.65 -9.75 0.42
C PRO A 152 -10.71 -9.95 1.61
N VAL A 153 -9.54 -9.30 1.54
CA VAL A 153 -8.66 -9.09 2.70
C VAL A 153 -8.96 -7.73 3.31
N VAL A 154 -9.05 -7.66 4.63
CA VAL A 154 -9.29 -6.39 5.35
C VAL A 154 -8.07 -6.06 6.19
N LEU A 155 -7.48 -4.89 5.95
CA LEU A 155 -6.44 -4.32 6.81
C LEU A 155 -7.10 -3.35 7.79
N SER A 156 -6.72 -3.43 9.06
CA SER A 156 -7.28 -2.59 10.12
C SER A 156 -6.16 -1.96 10.93
N VAL A 157 -6.15 -0.64 11.05
CA VAL A 157 -5.37 0.11 12.05
C VAL A 157 -6.35 0.61 13.10
N ILE A 158 -6.18 0.16 14.34
CA ILE A 158 -6.91 0.65 15.51
C ILE A 158 -5.93 1.47 16.34
N THR A 159 -6.33 2.68 16.70
CA THR A 159 -5.54 3.60 17.52
C THR A 159 -6.34 3.97 18.76
N ASN A 160 -5.71 3.94 19.94
CA ASN A 160 -6.35 4.36 21.19
C ASN A 160 -5.47 5.22 22.10
N ASP A 161 -4.14 5.27 21.90
CA ASP A 161 -3.31 6.25 22.62
C ASP A 161 -3.70 7.69 22.22
N ILE A 162 -3.74 8.64 23.14
CA ILE A 162 -4.12 10.03 22.84
C ILE A 162 -2.90 10.93 22.60
N ASP A 163 -1.72 10.51 23.08
CA ASP A 163 -0.51 11.34 23.13
C ASP A 163 0.61 10.81 22.21
N PHE A 164 0.27 9.94 21.26
CA PHE A 164 1.21 9.40 20.27
C PHE A 164 0.86 9.90 18.87
N SER A 165 1.86 10.21 18.03
CA SER A 165 1.60 10.54 16.62
C SER A 165 1.88 9.35 15.73
N ARG A 166 0.87 8.93 14.96
CA ARG A 166 0.92 7.74 14.13
C ARG A 166 1.17 8.11 12.71
N LYS A 167 1.93 7.26 12.04
CA LYS A 167 2.15 7.39 10.61
C LYS A 167 2.32 6.02 10.01
N TRP A 168 1.57 5.75 8.94
CA TRP A 168 1.76 4.54 8.16
C TRP A 168 1.64 4.81 6.67
N LYS A 169 2.44 4.08 5.92
CA LYS A 169 2.43 3.93 4.47
C LYS A 169 2.76 2.48 4.17
N ILE A 170 1.74 1.73 3.79
CA ILE A 170 1.83 0.29 3.52
C ILE A 170 1.63 0.09 2.03
N LYS A 171 2.67 -0.35 1.32
CA LYS A 171 2.55 -0.72 -0.10
C LYS A 171 1.92 -2.09 -0.21
N ILE A 172 0.88 -2.18 -1.03
CA ILE A 172 0.17 -3.42 -1.31
C ILE A 172 0.51 -3.88 -2.71
N SER A 173 1.15 -5.05 -2.81
CA SER A 173 1.45 -5.72 -4.06
C SER A 173 0.61 -6.97 -4.21
N LEU A 174 -0.13 -7.07 -5.32
CA LEU A 174 -0.89 -8.25 -5.71
C LEU A 174 0.05 -9.24 -6.39
N ILE A 175 0.16 -10.45 -5.85
CA ILE A 175 1.00 -11.52 -6.40
C ILE A 175 0.11 -12.53 -7.13
N PRO A 176 0.35 -12.74 -8.44
CA PRO A 176 -0.38 -13.73 -9.21
C PRO A 176 -0.18 -15.16 -8.70
N CYS A 177 -1.17 -16.01 -8.93
CA CYS A 177 -1.09 -17.42 -8.61
C CYS A 177 0.04 -18.12 -9.38
N ASN A 178 0.74 -19.05 -8.72
CA ASN A 178 1.90 -19.77 -9.27
C ASN A 178 3.10 -18.88 -9.65
N ASN A 179 3.16 -17.65 -9.15
CA ASN A 179 4.32 -16.79 -9.35
C ASN A 179 5.48 -17.23 -8.45
N TYR A 180 6.72 -17.19 -8.94
CA TYR A 180 7.92 -17.58 -8.19
C TYR A 180 8.22 -16.67 -6.99
N VAL A 181 7.64 -15.47 -6.95
CA VAL A 181 7.79 -14.52 -5.81
C VAL A 181 6.80 -14.77 -4.68
N MET A 182 5.91 -15.77 -4.82
CA MET A 182 4.99 -16.16 -3.76
C MET A 182 5.77 -16.72 -2.57
N ALA A 183 5.38 -16.33 -1.36
CA ALA A 183 5.82 -17.00 -0.15
C ALA A 183 5.08 -18.35 0.01
N PRO A 184 5.75 -19.39 0.53
CA PRO A 184 5.09 -20.64 0.93
C PRO A 184 4.01 -20.40 1.97
N SER A 185 3.00 -21.28 2.02
CA SER A 185 1.94 -21.21 3.02
C SER A 185 2.51 -21.26 4.45
N GLY A 186 2.10 -20.31 5.30
CA GLY A 186 2.54 -20.21 6.70
C GLY A 186 3.83 -19.44 6.93
N CYS A 187 4.44 -18.85 5.89
CA CYS A 187 5.51 -17.88 6.05
C CYS A 187 4.93 -16.49 6.33
N LEU A 188 5.46 -15.82 7.37
CA LEU A 188 5.13 -14.45 7.75
C LEU A 188 6.20 -13.49 7.23
#